data_AF-A0A0D0Q1N5-F1
#
_entry.id   AF-A0A0D0Q1N5-F1
#
_cell.length_a   1.000
_cell.length_b   1.000
_cell.length_c   1.000
_cell.angle_alpha   90.00
_cell.angle_beta   90.00
_cell.angle_gamma   90.00
#
_symmetry.space_group_name_H-M   'P 1'
#
loop_
_entity.id
_entity.type
_entity.pdbx_description
1 polymer ?
#
loop_
_entity_poly.entity_id
_entity_poly.type
_entity_poly.pdbx_seq_one_letter_code
_entity_poly.pdbx_strand_id
1 'polypeptide(L)'
;MSFLQEKVERNDLIRVAVTGAPAAQQFTAIVEEVYSARAFRAAAGSEIRFVGKPPHWGQRPLVVGQRALLFVSRISGRWYEDAWEGDLPIEEIDGSEYALHRVAHERVLAFDGLPDALWAGSRPHPTLPITTCFELAALERHLTGLIEGR
;
A
#
# COMPACT_ATOMS: atom_id res chain seq x y z
N MET A 1 -15.10 -12.32 -0.25
CA MET A 1 -14.39 -11.11 -0.74
C MET A 1 -12.92 -11.44 -0.76
N SER A 2 -12.23 -11.22 -1.87
CA SER A 2 -10.80 -11.49 -1.98
C SER A 2 -10.00 -10.49 -1.14
N PHE A 3 -8.81 -10.90 -0.71
CA PHE A 3 -7.89 -10.05 0.07
C PHE A 3 -7.62 -8.73 -0.65
N LEU A 4 -7.75 -7.59 0.05
CA LEU A 4 -7.63 -6.20 -0.44
C LEU A 4 -8.59 -5.78 -1.56
N GLN A 5 -9.57 -6.61 -1.93
CA GLN A 5 -10.49 -6.32 -3.03
C GLN A 5 -11.23 -4.97 -2.86
N GLU A 6 -11.81 -4.72 -1.69
CA GLU A 6 -12.55 -3.48 -1.40
C GLU A 6 -11.68 -2.23 -1.54
N LYS A 7 -10.40 -2.30 -1.11
CA LYS A 7 -9.46 -1.18 -1.24
C LYS A 7 -9.18 -0.86 -2.68
N VAL A 8 -8.86 -1.89 -3.47
CA VAL A 8 -8.67 -1.71 -4.91
C VAL A 8 -9.97 -1.17 -5.50
N GLU A 9 -11.16 -1.65 -5.10
CA GLU A 9 -12.47 -1.27 -5.70
C GLU A 9 -12.81 0.20 -5.52
N ARG A 10 -12.37 0.80 -4.42
CA ARG A 10 -12.67 2.21 -4.09
C ARG A 10 -11.59 3.19 -4.51
N ASN A 11 -10.37 2.71 -4.75
CA ASN A 11 -9.20 3.57 -4.92
C ASN A 11 -8.47 3.30 -6.24
N ASP A 12 -7.60 4.24 -6.60
CA ASP A 12 -6.49 4.00 -7.50
C ASP A 12 -5.30 3.47 -6.71
N LEU A 13 -4.46 2.65 -7.34
CA LEU A 13 -3.28 2.04 -6.72
C LEU A 13 -2.04 2.50 -7.47
N ILE A 14 -1.07 3.02 -6.72
CA ILE A 14 0.23 3.49 -7.21
C ILE A 14 1.35 3.00 -6.30
N ARG A 15 2.57 2.86 -6.84
CA ARG A 15 3.80 2.73 -6.05
C ARG A 15 4.49 4.08 -5.99
N VAL A 16 4.95 4.47 -4.82
CA VAL A 16 5.57 5.78 -4.59
C VAL A 16 6.81 5.69 -3.72
N ALA A 17 7.72 6.64 -3.90
CA ALA A 17 8.81 6.96 -2.97
C ALA A 17 8.53 8.30 -2.29
N VAL A 18 8.40 8.32 -0.96
CA VAL A 18 8.10 9.54 -0.20
C VAL A 18 9.35 10.42 -0.11
N THR A 19 9.25 11.65 -0.61
CA THR A 19 10.36 12.61 -0.67
C THR A 19 10.27 13.71 0.39
N GLY A 20 9.09 13.92 0.98
CA GLY A 20 8.90 14.98 1.98
C GLY A 20 7.60 14.89 2.75
N ALA A 21 7.57 15.59 3.87
CA ALA A 21 6.41 15.71 4.75
C ALA A 21 6.24 17.19 5.15
N PRO A 22 5.80 18.07 4.22
CA PRO A 22 5.79 19.53 4.43
C PRO A 22 4.85 20.02 5.53
N ALA A 23 3.85 19.23 5.92
CA ALA A 23 2.95 19.55 7.02
C ALA A 23 2.39 18.26 7.65
N ALA A 24 1.67 18.40 8.77
CA ALA A 24 0.97 17.27 9.36
C ALA A 24 0.05 16.59 8.35
N GLN A 25 0.20 15.27 8.19
CA GLN A 25 -0.52 14.43 7.23
C GLN A 25 -0.34 14.82 5.76
N GLN A 26 0.56 15.75 5.41
CA GLN A 26 0.81 16.11 4.02
C GLN A 26 2.16 15.56 3.59
N PHE A 27 2.16 14.86 2.46
CA PHE A 27 3.35 14.19 1.93
C PHE A 27 3.60 14.62 0.49
N THR A 28 4.87 14.71 0.12
CA THR A 28 5.34 14.73 -1.26
C THR A 28 5.98 13.39 -1.58
N ALA A 29 5.73 12.88 -2.78
CA ALA A 29 6.30 11.61 -3.23
C ALA A 29 6.50 11.60 -4.74
N ILE A 30 7.45 10.78 -5.20
CA ILE A 30 7.63 10.46 -6.62
C ILE A 30 6.85 9.20 -6.93
N VAL A 31 6.06 9.23 -8.01
CA VAL A 31 5.37 8.06 -8.52
C VAL A 31 6.38 7.13 -9.18
N GLU A 32 6.52 5.92 -8.68
CA GLU A 32 7.36 4.89 -9.29
C GLU A 32 6.57 4.09 -10.33
N GLU A 33 5.32 3.77 -10.03
CA GLU A 33 4.47 2.94 -10.87
C GLU A 33 2.99 3.26 -10.64
N VAL A 34 2.17 3.08 -11.68
CA VAL A 34 0.71 3.29 -11.65
C VAL A 34 0.04 1.99 -12.08
N TYR A 35 -0.64 1.31 -11.15
CA TYR A 35 -1.34 0.05 -11.44
C TYR A 35 -2.78 0.30 -11.88
N SER A 36 -3.43 1.32 -11.33
CA SER A 36 -4.76 1.76 -11.77
C SER A 36 -4.86 3.28 -11.86
N ALA A 37 -5.61 3.74 -12.87
CA ALA A 37 -5.73 5.13 -13.24
C ALA A 37 -7.18 5.50 -13.55
N ARG A 38 -8.10 5.35 -12.59
CA ARG A 38 -9.51 5.73 -12.74
C ARG A 38 -9.69 7.23 -12.60
N ALA A 39 -9.11 7.81 -11.55
CA ALA A 39 -9.02 9.24 -11.32
C ALA A 39 -7.56 9.73 -11.40
N PHE A 40 -6.59 8.90 -11.02
CA PHE A 40 -5.18 9.24 -11.01
C PHE A 40 -4.64 9.37 -12.44
N ARG A 41 -3.86 10.42 -12.71
CA ARG A 41 -3.39 10.77 -14.07
C ARG A 41 -1.92 11.17 -14.12
N ALA A 42 -1.22 11.21 -12.99
CA ALA A 42 0.22 11.50 -13.00
C ALA A 42 0.98 10.30 -13.57
N ALA A 43 2.04 10.58 -14.32
CA ALA A 43 2.90 9.55 -14.88
C ALA A 43 3.97 9.10 -13.88
N ALA A 44 4.56 7.92 -14.10
CA ALA A 44 5.78 7.53 -13.40
C ALA A 44 6.87 8.62 -13.54
N GLY A 45 7.65 8.83 -12.49
CA GLY A 45 8.61 9.92 -12.35
C GLY A 45 8.02 11.27 -11.94
N SER A 46 6.68 11.42 -11.90
CA SER A 46 6.05 12.68 -11.49
C SER A 46 6.05 12.83 -9.97
N GLU A 47 6.27 14.06 -9.49
CA GLU A 47 6.00 14.39 -8.09
C GLU A 47 4.50 14.60 -7.86
N ILE A 48 4.00 14.03 -6.77
CA ILE A 48 2.64 14.24 -6.29
C ILE A 48 2.62 14.74 -4.85
N ARG A 49 1.52 15.38 -4.48
CA ARG A 49 1.16 15.67 -3.09
C ARG A 49 -0.09 14.91 -2.72
N PHE A 50 -0.09 14.31 -1.54
CA PHE A 50 -1.26 13.64 -1.00
C PHE A 50 -1.38 13.89 0.51
N VAL A 51 -2.60 13.74 0.99
CA VAL A 51 -2.93 13.75 2.42
C VAL A 51 -2.92 12.30 2.89
N GLY A 52 -1.98 11.97 3.77
CA GLY A 52 -1.93 10.66 4.42
C GLY A 52 -2.99 10.52 5.51
N LYS A 53 -3.18 9.31 5.99
CA LYS A 53 -4.12 9.02 7.07
C LYS A 53 -3.74 9.74 8.39
N PRO A 54 -4.72 10.05 9.24
CA PRO A 54 -4.45 10.63 10.55
C PRO A 54 -3.63 9.67 11.44
N PRO A 55 -2.66 10.17 12.23
CA PRO A 55 -1.78 9.37 13.08
C PRO A 55 -2.48 8.87 14.37
N HIS A 56 -3.79 8.71 14.35
CA HIS A 56 -4.60 8.29 15.49
C HIS A 56 -5.19 6.91 15.25
N TRP A 57 -5.56 6.23 16.34
CA TRP A 57 -6.13 4.87 16.34
C TRP A 57 -5.19 3.78 15.79
N GLY A 58 -3.91 3.83 16.16
CA GLY A 58 -2.93 2.78 15.82
C GLY A 58 -2.40 2.83 14.38
N GLN A 59 -2.83 3.82 13.58
CA GLN A 59 -2.31 4.06 12.24
C GLN A 59 -0.91 4.67 12.31
N ARG A 60 0.03 4.10 11.55
CA ARG A 60 1.39 4.63 11.40
C ARG A 60 1.50 5.40 10.08
N PRO A 61 1.89 6.68 10.10
CA PRO A 61 2.12 7.43 8.87
C PRO A 61 3.35 6.89 8.13
N LEU A 62 3.40 7.13 6.82
CA LEU A 62 4.62 6.97 6.02
C LEU A 62 5.71 7.94 6.49
N VAL A 63 6.97 7.58 6.26
CA VAL A 63 8.13 8.44 6.56
C VAL A 63 8.89 8.81 5.29
N VAL A 64 9.62 9.93 5.33
CA VAL A 64 10.47 10.36 4.21
C VAL A 64 11.54 9.29 3.94
N GLY A 65 11.77 9.00 2.67
CA GLY A 65 12.67 7.94 2.19
C GLY A 65 12.00 6.57 2.05
N GLN A 66 10.76 6.42 2.54
CA GLN A 66 10.04 5.15 2.44
C GLN A 66 9.40 4.97 1.06
N ARG A 67 9.41 3.73 0.56
CA ARG A 67 8.63 3.30 -0.61
C ARG A 67 7.35 2.62 -0.13
N ALA A 68 6.27 2.73 -0.88
CA ALA A 68 5.00 2.10 -0.52
C ALA A 68 4.11 1.86 -1.74
N LEU A 69 3.29 0.79 -1.67
CA LEU A 69 2.05 0.73 -2.43
C LEU A 69 1.03 1.62 -1.72
N LEU A 70 0.36 2.49 -2.46
CA LEU A 70 -0.54 3.51 -1.94
C LEU A 70 -1.89 3.43 -2.65
N PHE A 71 -2.94 3.22 -1.87
CA PHE A 71 -4.33 3.32 -2.30
C PHE A 71 -4.77 4.77 -2.13
N VAL A 72 -5.12 5.42 -3.24
CA VAL A 72 -5.49 6.84 -3.25
C VAL A 72 -6.86 7.07 -3.88
N SER A 73 -7.58 8.05 -3.34
CA SER A 73 -8.78 8.60 -3.95
C SER A 73 -8.69 10.11 -4.05
N ARG A 74 -9.50 10.71 -4.93
CA ARG A 74 -9.55 12.16 -5.11
C ARG A 74 -10.75 12.74 -4.36
N ILE A 75 -10.49 13.56 -3.36
CA ILE A 75 -11.53 14.24 -2.57
C ILE A 75 -11.26 15.75 -2.64
N SER A 76 -12.25 16.53 -3.05
CA SER A 76 -12.16 18.00 -3.14
C SER A 76 -10.89 18.49 -3.86
N GLY A 77 -10.52 17.82 -4.95
CA GLY A 77 -9.38 18.18 -5.80
C GLY A 77 -8.01 17.71 -5.31
N ARG A 78 -7.90 17.13 -4.11
CA ARG A 78 -6.65 16.62 -3.52
C ARG A 78 -6.62 15.09 -3.48
N TRP A 79 -5.42 14.52 -3.46
CA TRP A 79 -5.22 13.10 -3.25
C TRP A 79 -5.24 12.77 -1.77
N TYR A 80 -5.96 11.72 -1.39
CA TYR A 80 -6.02 11.20 -0.03
C TYR A 80 -5.62 9.73 -0.06
N GLU A 81 -4.73 9.34 0.85
CA GLU A 81 -4.53 7.94 1.23
C GLU A 81 -5.85 7.39 1.78
N ASP A 82 -6.19 6.17 1.39
CA ASP A 82 -7.34 5.45 1.95
C ASP A 82 -7.19 5.27 3.48
N ALA A 83 -8.29 5.30 4.21
CA ALA A 83 -8.25 5.07 5.65
C ALA A 83 -7.84 3.61 5.96
N TRP A 84 -7.29 3.38 7.15
CA TRP A 84 -7.00 2.05 7.69
C TRP A 84 -6.14 1.20 6.75
N GLU A 85 -4.81 1.36 6.83
CA GLU A 85 -3.87 0.64 5.95
C GLU A 85 -4.06 0.99 4.47
N GLY A 86 -4.27 2.27 4.15
CA GLY A 86 -4.27 2.77 2.77
C GLY A 86 -2.88 2.81 2.13
N ASP A 87 -1.82 2.50 2.87
CA ASP A 87 -0.49 2.22 2.37
C ASP A 87 -0.02 0.83 2.83
N LEU A 88 0.82 0.23 2.00
CA LEU A 88 1.60 -0.95 2.31
C LEU A 88 3.06 -0.59 2.07
N PRO A 89 3.82 -0.22 3.12
CA PRO A 89 5.23 0.10 2.98
C PRO A 89 6.02 -1.02 2.34
N ILE A 90 7.07 -0.66 1.61
CA ILE A 90 7.98 -1.60 0.98
C ILE A 90 9.30 -1.58 1.76
N GLU A 91 9.77 -2.76 2.14
CA GLU A 91 11.05 -2.95 2.83
C GLU A 91 11.83 -4.09 2.18
N GLU A 92 13.14 -3.90 2.03
CA GLU A 92 14.05 -4.98 1.65
C GLU A 92 14.44 -5.76 2.91
N ILE A 93 14.16 -7.06 2.92
CA ILE A 93 14.49 -7.96 4.02
C ILE A 93 15.17 -9.19 3.44
N ASP A 94 16.37 -9.49 3.91
CA ASP A 94 17.17 -10.65 3.45
C ASP A 94 17.41 -10.66 1.91
N GLY A 95 17.52 -9.48 1.29
CA GLY A 95 17.76 -9.31 -0.15
C GLY A 95 16.51 -9.42 -1.04
N SER A 96 15.31 -9.50 -0.44
CA SER A 96 14.03 -9.54 -1.15
C SER A 96 13.13 -8.38 -0.73
N GLU A 97 12.33 -7.86 -1.66
CA GLU A 97 11.38 -6.80 -1.37
C GLU A 97 10.05 -7.34 -0.87
N TYR A 98 9.57 -6.77 0.24
CA TYR A 98 8.31 -7.13 0.86
C TYR A 98 7.41 -5.91 1.04
N ALA A 99 6.12 -6.07 0.74
CA ALA A 99 5.09 -5.15 1.15
C ALA A 99 4.62 -5.50 2.58
N LEU A 100 4.53 -4.48 3.44
CA LEU A 100 4.23 -4.62 4.85
C LEU A 100 2.75 -4.34 5.11
N HIS A 101 2.03 -5.37 5.52
CA HIS A 101 0.64 -5.26 5.97
C HIS A 101 0.60 -5.25 7.50
N ARG A 102 0.01 -4.21 8.11
CA ARG A 102 0.10 -3.95 9.56
C ARG A 102 -0.94 -4.75 10.37
N VAL A 103 -1.10 -6.01 9.98
CA VAL A 103 -1.91 -7.02 10.64
C VAL A 103 -1.01 -8.20 11.03
N ALA A 104 -1.22 -8.72 12.25
CA ALA A 104 -0.49 -9.87 12.74
C ALA A 104 -0.72 -11.10 11.86
N HIS A 105 0.31 -11.91 11.67
CA HIS A 105 0.35 -12.97 10.66
C HIS A 105 -0.75 -14.01 10.84
N GLU A 106 -1.00 -14.44 12.07
CA GLU A 106 -2.08 -15.38 12.40
C GLU A 106 -3.47 -14.87 11.98
N ARG A 107 -3.70 -13.55 12.04
CA ARG A 107 -4.96 -12.95 11.60
C ARG A 107 -5.06 -12.88 10.09
N VAL A 108 -3.94 -12.69 9.39
CA VAL A 108 -3.87 -12.75 7.93
C VAL A 108 -4.16 -14.16 7.45
N LEU A 109 -3.55 -15.18 8.06
CA LEU A 109 -3.76 -16.58 7.70
C LEU A 109 -5.19 -17.06 7.98
N ALA A 110 -5.88 -16.45 8.94
CA ALA A 110 -7.28 -16.73 9.23
C ALA A 110 -8.27 -16.06 8.25
N PHE A 111 -7.80 -15.32 7.25
CA PHE A 111 -8.66 -14.70 6.25
C PHE A 111 -9.02 -15.68 5.12
N ASP A 112 -10.28 -16.10 5.08
CA ASP A 112 -10.80 -17.10 4.11
C ASP A 112 -10.64 -16.73 2.62
N GLY A 113 -10.37 -15.46 2.31
CA GLY A 113 -10.20 -14.96 0.94
C GLY A 113 -8.74 -14.70 0.53
N LEU A 114 -7.76 -15.24 1.27
CA LEU A 114 -6.34 -15.06 0.96
C LEU A 114 -5.92 -16.06 -0.15
N PRO A 115 -5.45 -15.59 -1.32
CA PRO A 115 -4.99 -16.49 -2.37
C PRO A 115 -3.76 -17.31 -1.96
N ASP A 116 -3.67 -18.55 -2.45
CA ASP A 116 -2.55 -19.47 -2.17
C ASP A 116 -1.17 -18.87 -2.46
N ALA A 117 -1.05 -18.10 -3.54
CA ALA A 117 0.21 -17.43 -3.90
C ALA A 117 0.63 -16.37 -2.87
N LEU A 118 -0.33 -15.65 -2.29
CA LEU A 118 -0.04 -14.70 -1.21
C LEU A 118 0.22 -15.41 0.10
N TRP A 119 -0.50 -16.49 0.37
CA TRP A 119 -0.26 -17.32 1.55
C TRP A 119 1.17 -17.85 1.54
N ALA A 120 1.60 -18.48 0.44
CA ALA A 120 2.94 -19.05 0.29
C ALA A 120 4.06 -17.99 0.29
N GLY A 121 3.78 -16.80 -0.25
CA GLY A 121 4.70 -15.66 -0.26
C GLY A 121 4.57 -14.73 0.95
N SER A 122 3.92 -15.16 2.03
CA SER A 122 3.75 -14.35 3.25
C SER A 122 4.54 -14.90 4.42
N ARG A 123 5.02 -13.99 5.29
CA ARG A 123 5.70 -14.34 6.55
C ARG A 123 5.49 -13.27 7.62
N PRO A 124 5.62 -13.59 8.92
CA PRO A 124 5.67 -12.56 9.95
C PRO A 124 6.91 -11.69 9.78
N HIS A 125 6.79 -10.40 10.11
CA HIS A 125 7.94 -9.51 10.12
C HIS A 125 8.93 -9.88 11.24
N PRO A 126 10.25 -9.88 11.01
CA PRO A 126 11.23 -10.35 11.99
C PRO A 126 11.26 -9.54 13.30
N THR A 127 10.96 -8.24 13.22
CA THR A 127 11.06 -7.31 14.37
C THR A 127 9.76 -6.55 14.68
N LEU A 128 8.70 -6.71 13.89
CA LEU A 128 7.44 -5.98 14.04
C LEU A 128 6.30 -6.98 14.28
N PRO A 129 5.94 -7.25 15.55
CA PRO A 129 5.03 -8.35 15.90
C PRO A 129 3.64 -8.29 15.26
N ILE A 130 3.17 -7.09 14.91
CA ILE A 130 1.86 -6.84 14.31
C ILE A 130 1.98 -6.53 12.81
N THR A 131 2.90 -7.20 12.11
CA THR A 131 3.15 -6.94 10.69
C THR A 131 3.41 -8.25 9.95
N THR A 132 2.73 -8.39 8.83
CA THR A 132 2.92 -9.47 7.87
C THR A 132 3.62 -8.92 6.64
N CYS A 133 4.69 -9.58 6.24
CA CYS A 133 5.40 -9.33 4.99
C CYS A 133 4.75 -10.17 3.90
N PHE A 134 4.39 -9.55 2.78
CA PHE A 134 4.07 -10.24 1.53
C PHE A 134 5.18 -9.96 0.52
N GLU A 135 5.69 -10.99 -0.16
CA GLU A 135 6.61 -10.79 -1.28
C GLU A 135 6.00 -9.78 -2.26
N LEU A 136 6.74 -8.71 -2.56
CA LEU A 136 6.20 -7.56 -3.29
C LEU A 136 5.64 -8.00 -4.65
N ALA A 137 6.40 -8.80 -5.40
CA ALA A 137 5.98 -9.28 -6.71
C ALA A 137 4.72 -10.16 -6.67
N ALA A 138 4.54 -10.96 -5.61
CA ALA A 138 3.33 -11.76 -5.44
C ALA A 138 2.12 -10.88 -5.16
N LEU A 139 2.29 -9.87 -4.31
CA LEU A 139 1.24 -8.91 -3.98
C LEU A 139 0.86 -8.03 -5.17
N GLU A 140 1.84 -7.50 -5.90
CA GLU A 140 1.59 -6.69 -7.10
C GLU A 140 0.80 -7.48 -8.14
N ARG A 141 1.19 -8.73 -8.43
CA ARG A 141 0.43 -9.61 -9.34
C ARG A 141 -1.01 -9.81 -8.89
N HIS A 142 -1.22 -10.06 -7.59
CA HIS A 142 -2.57 -10.21 -7.04
C HIS A 142 -3.40 -8.93 -7.21
N LEU A 143 -2.83 -7.77 -6.86
CA LEU A 143 -3.51 -6.48 -6.98
C LEU A 143 -3.81 -6.11 -8.43
N THR A 144 -2.88 -6.34 -9.35
CA THR A 144 -3.10 -6.15 -10.80
C THR A 144 -4.22 -7.06 -11.31
N GLY A 145 -4.23 -8.35 -10.92
CA GLY A 145 -5.32 -9.26 -11.27
C GLY A 145 -6.69 -8.77 -10.76
N LEU A 146 -6.74 -8.21 -9.55
CA LEU A 146 -7.97 -7.59 -9.01
C LEU A 146 -8.37 -6.30 -9.75
N ILE A 147 -7.43 -5.57 -10.36
CA ILE A 147 -7.69 -4.36 -11.14
C ILE A 147 -8.22 -4.73 -12.53
N GLU A 148 -7.61 -5.71 -13.19
CA GLU A 148 -7.95 -6.16 -14.54
C GLU A 148 -9.25 -6.96 -14.60
N GLY A 149 -9.58 -7.71 -13.55
CA GLY A 149 -10.81 -8.50 -13.46
C GLY A 149 -12.09 -7.69 -13.22
N ARG A 150 -12.11 -6.40 -13.58
CA ARG A 150 -13.21 -5.45 -13.30
C ARG A 150 -13.99 -5.03 -14.53
#